data_AF-A0A7W1DYW7-F1
#
_entry.id   AF-A0A7W1DYW7-F1
#
_cell.length_a   1.000
_cell.length_b   1.000
_cell.length_c   1.000
_cell.angle_alpha   90.00
_cell.angle_beta   90.00
_cell.angle_gamma   90.00
#
_symmetry.space_group_name_H-M   'P 1'
#
loop_
_entity.id
_entity.type
_entity.pdbx_description
1 polymer ?
#
loop_
_entity_poly.entity_id
_entity_poly.type
_entity_poly.pdbx_seq_one_letter_code
_entity_poly.pdbx_strand_id
1 'polypeptide(L)'
;MPAAARKVIVSCAVTGAIHVPSQTPHLPITPEQIATSAIGAAEAGAAILHLHARDPDDGSPSPDPALFAQFLPRIKARTDAIINITTGGGQHMTVDERLATPLQMQPEMCSLNMGSMNFGL
;
A
#
# COMPACT_ATOMS: atom_id res chain seq x y z
N MET A 1 -2.85 34.92 -20.11
CA MET A 1 -2.18 33.94 -19.22
C MET A 1 -2.17 32.60 -19.93
N PRO A 2 -1.03 31.92 -20.11
CA PRO A 2 -1.06 30.52 -20.53
C PRO A 2 -1.91 29.72 -19.54
N ALA A 3 -2.70 28.77 -20.03
CA ALA A 3 -3.45 27.88 -19.16
C ALA A 3 -2.46 27.19 -18.20
N ALA A 4 -2.75 27.20 -16.89
CA ALA A 4 -1.92 26.52 -15.92
C ALA A 4 -1.75 25.05 -16.36
N ALA A 5 -0.51 24.56 -16.40
CA ALA A 5 -0.23 23.19 -16.82
C ALA A 5 -1.08 22.20 -15.99
N ARG A 6 -1.75 21.27 -16.67
CA ARG A 6 -2.62 20.27 -16.02
C ARG A 6 -1.84 19.50 -14.97
N LYS A 7 -2.31 19.51 -13.73
CA LYS A 7 -1.73 18.71 -12.64
C LYS A 7 -1.93 17.22 -12.94
N VAL A 8 -0.89 16.42 -12.70
CA VAL A 8 -0.90 14.97 -12.89
C VAL A 8 -0.84 14.30 -11.51
N ILE A 9 -1.72 13.34 -11.28
CA ILE A 9 -1.71 12.54 -10.06
C ILE A 9 -0.69 11.42 -10.24
N VAL A 10 0.29 11.35 -9.34
CA VAL A 10 1.25 10.25 -9.26
C VAL A 10 0.87 9.38 -8.07
N SER A 11 0.65 8.08 -8.31
CA SER A 11 0.41 7.09 -7.27
C SER A 11 1.63 6.18 -7.15
N CYS A 12 2.10 5.93 -5.93
CA CYS A 12 3.20 5.00 -5.67
C CYS A 12 2.69 3.77 -4.92
N ALA A 13 2.89 2.58 -5.50
CA ALA A 13 2.62 1.29 -4.88
C ALA A 13 3.92 0.73 -4.30
N VAL A 14 4.10 0.84 -2.99
CA VAL A 14 5.45 0.76 -2.38
C VAL A 14 5.99 -0.67 -2.24
N THR A 15 5.13 -1.69 -2.18
CA THR A 15 5.58 -3.08 -1.97
C THR A 15 4.69 -4.14 -2.64
N GLY A 16 3.36 -3.99 -2.56
CA GLY A 16 2.41 -4.94 -3.12
C GLY A 16 2.48 -6.34 -2.48
N ALA A 17 1.92 -7.34 -3.18
CA ALA A 17 1.86 -8.74 -2.73
C ALA A 17 2.44 -9.74 -3.76
N ILE A 18 3.03 -9.24 -4.86
CA ILE A 18 3.50 -10.07 -5.98
C ILE A 18 4.99 -10.38 -5.85
N HIS A 19 5.81 -9.34 -5.71
CA HIS A 19 7.24 -9.54 -5.54
C HIS A 19 7.56 -10.20 -4.20
N VAL A 20 8.60 -11.04 -4.20
CA VAL A 20 9.10 -11.76 -3.01
C VAL A 20 10.51 -11.27 -2.63
N PRO A 21 10.93 -11.41 -1.36
CA PRO A 21 12.20 -10.86 -0.87
C PRO A 21 13.44 -11.32 -1.66
N SER A 22 13.41 -12.54 -2.20
CA SER A 22 14.53 -13.10 -2.98
C SER A 22 14.74 -12.42 -4.34
N GLN A 23 13.79 -11.62 -4.83
CA GLN A 23 13.90 -10.94 -6.12
C GLN A 23 14.67 -9.61 -6.03
N THR A 24 14.64 -8.93 -4.88
CA THR A 24 15.38 -7.68 -4.68
C THR A 24 15.55 -7.37 -3.19
N PRO A 25 16.73 -6.92 -2.75
CA PRO A 25 16.94 -6.48 -1.37
C PRO A 25 16.24 -5.15 -1.04
N HIS A 26 15.66 -4.47 -2.05
CA HIS A 26 15.01 -3.18 -1.89
C HIS A 26 13.49 -3.27 -1.67
N LEU A 27 12.93 -4.48 -1.59
CA LEU A 27 11.51 -4.68 -1.32
C LEU A 27 11.19 -4.27 0.12
N PRO A 28 10.30 -3.28 0.36
CA PRO A 28 9.91 -2.91 1.73
C PRO A 28 9.08 -4.03 2.36
N ILE A 29 9.53 -4.56 3.49
CA ILE A 29 8.89 -5.69 4.19
C ILE A 29 8.35 -5.23 5.55
N THR A 30 9.20 -4.67 6.40
CA THR A 30 8.78 -4.29 7.75
C THR A 30 7.89 -3.03 7.73
N PRO A 31 7.04 -2.83 8.75
CA PRO A 31 6.24 -1.60 8.87
C PRO A 31 7.08 -0.32 8.80
N GLU A 32 8.29 -0.34 9.36
CA GLU A 32 9.22 0.79 9.28
C GLU A 32 9.72 1.04 7.85
N GLN A 33 10.10 -0.01 7.12
CA GLN A 33 10.51 0.10 5.73
C GLN A 33 9.36 0.62 4.86
N ILE A 34 8.16 0.07 5.03
CA ILE A 34 6.95 0.48 4.30
C ILE A 34 6.64 1.97 4.57
N ALA A 35 6.66 2.40 5.83
CA ALA A 35 6.45 3.80 6.19
C ALA A 35 7.50 4.72 5.56
N THR A 36 8.78 4.34 5.65
CA THR A 36 9.90 5.12 5.12
C THR A 36 9.81 5.26 3.60
N SER A 37 9.55 4.16 2.89
CA SER A 37 9.38 4.19 1.42
C SER A 37 8.16 5.00 1.00
N ALA A 38 7.04 4.90 1.72
CA ALA A 38 5.83 5.65 1.41
C ALA A 38 6.00 7.17 1.65
N ILE A 39 6.63 7.56 2.76
CA ILE A 39 6.95 8.97 3.05
C ILE A 39 7.93 9.50 2.00
N GLY A 40 9.01 8.77 1.69
CA GLY A 40 9.96 9.16 0.65
C GLY A 40 9.32 9.31 -0.73
N ALA A 41 8.36 8.45 -1.08
CA ALA A 41 7.59 8.59 -2.32
C ALA A 41 6.73 9.86 -2.33
N ALA A 42 6.11 10.21 -1.21
CA ALA A 42 5.35 11.46 -1.09
C ALA A 42 6.25 12.70 -1.14
N GLU A 43 7.40 12.69 -0.47
CA GLU A 43 8.42 13.75 -0.55
C GLU A 43 8.95 13.95 -1.98
N ALA A 44 9.01 12.86 -2.77
CA ALA A 44 9.34 12.91 -4.20
C ALA A 44 8.19 13.36 -5.12
N GLY A 45 6.98 13.58 -4.59
CA GLY A 45 5.83 14.13 -5.32
C GLY A 45 4.68 13.16 -5.58
N ALA A 46 4.66 11.96 -4.97
CA ALA A 46 3.48 11.10 -5.04
C ALA A 46 2.31 11.71 -4.25
N ALA A 47 1.15 11.82 -4.90
CA ALA A 47 -0.08 12.33 -4.30
C ALA A 47 -0.92 11.21 -3.65
N ILE A 48 -0.69 9.95 -4.04
CA ILE A 48 -1.39 8.77 -3.53
C ILE A 48 -0.38 7.69 -3.18
N LEU A 49 -0.57 7.03 -2.05
CA LEU A 49 0.24 5.92 -1.56
C LEU A 49 -0.62 4.66 -1.50
N HIS A 50 -0.35 3.70 -2.38
CA HIS A 50 -1.04 2.40 -2.41
C HIS A 50 -0.30 1.38 -1.54
N LEU A 51 -0.98 0.90 -0.50
CA LEU A 51 -0.34 0.23 0.62
C LEU A 51 -0.83 -1.22 0.79
N HIS A 52 0.13 -2.08 1.07
CA HIS A 52 -0.02 -3.48 1.48
C HIS A 52 0.82 -3.67 2.75
N ALA A 53 0.47 -4.67 3.56
CA ALA A 53 1.30 -5.14 4.66
C ALA A 53 1.95 -6.47 4.30
N ARG A 54 3.09 -6.74 4.94
CA ARG A 54 3.84 -8.00 4.85
C ARG A 54 4.20 -8.47 6.24
N ASP A 55 4.32 -9.78 6.38
CA ASP A 55 4.90 -10.38 7.57
C ASP A 55 6.36 -9.90 7.71
N PRO A 56 6.75 -9.30 8.84
CA PRO A 56 8.11 -8.80 9.05
C PRO A 56 9.19 -9.88 9.08
N ASP A 57 8.83 -11.12 9.40
CA ASP A 57 9.78 -12.21 9.59
C ASP A 57 10.19 -12.85 8.26
N ASP A 58 9.25 -13.01 7.32
CA ASP A 58 9.50 -13.70 6.04
C ASP A 58 9.14 -12.90 4.78
N GLY A 59 8.48 -11.75 4.91
CA GLY A 59 8.07 -10.89 3.80
C GLY A 59 6.85 -11.37 3.01
N SER A 60 6.16 -12.41 3.46
CA SER A 60 4.91 -12.88 2.87
C SER A 60 3.81 -11.80 2.99
N PRO A 61 2.86 -11.70 2.04
CA PRO A 61 1.75 -10.75 2.16
C PRO A 61 0.86 -11.08 3.36
N SER A 62 0.49 -10.07 4.16
CA SER A 62 -0.34 -10.27 5.36
C SER A 62 -1.60 -9.38 5.34
N PRO A 63 -2.79 -9.91 5.70
CA PRO A 63 -4.01 -9.11 5.82
C PRO A 63 -4.14 -8.42 7.18
N ASP A 64 -3.24 -8.69 8.13
CA ASP A 64 -3.38 -8.33 9.54
C ASP A 64 -3.47 -6.80 9.75
N PRO A 65 -4.61 -6.27 10.22
CA PRO A 65 -4.77 -4.86 10.53
C PRO A 65 -3.77 -4.33 11.55
N ALA A 66 -3.24 -5.18 12.43
CA ALA A 66 -2.24 -4.79 13.41
C ALA A 66 -0.90 -4.41 12.76
N LEU A 67 -0.55 -4.98 11.60
CA LEU A 67 0.63 -4.56 10.84
C LEU A 67 0.41 -3.20 10.18
N PHE A 68 -0.77 -2.96 9.61
CA PHE A 68 -1.15 -1.65 9.07
C PHE A 68 -1.14 -0.55 10.15
N ALA A 69 -1.63 -0.86 11.34
CA ALA A 69 -1.65 0.06 12.48
C ALA A 69 -0.26 0.56 12.89
N GLN A 70 0.82 -0.17 12.56
CA GLN A 70 2.18 0.21 12.88
C GLN A 70 2.76 1.28 11.94
N PHE A 71 2.29 1.35 10.68
CA PHE A 71 2.84 2.29 9.69
C PHE A 71 1.87 3.38 9.23
N LEU A 72 0.55 3.15 9.22
CA LEU A 72 -0.42 4.16 8.76
C LEU A 72 -0.37 5.47 9.57
N PRO A 73 -0.31 5.46 10.92
CA PRO A 73 -0.20 6.70 11.71
C PRO A 73 1.11 7.45 11.44
N ARG A 74 2.21 6.72 11.21
CA ARG A 74 3.52 7.30 10.88
C ARG A 74 3.49 8.04 9.55
N ILE A 75 2.88 7.43 8.53
CA ILE A 75 2.71 8.07 7.21
C ILE A 75 1.84 9.32 7.34
N LYS A 76 0.67 9.18 7.97
CA LYS A 76 -0.29 10.30 8.15
C LYS A 76 0.31 11.48 8.92
N ALA A 77 1.20 11.23 9.88
CA ALA A 77 1.86 12.30 10.63
C ALA A 77 2.95 13.06 9.82
N ARG A 78 3.33 12.56 8.65
CA ARG A 78 4.50 13.04 7.88
C ARG A 78 4.18 13.53 6.49
N THR A 79 3.00 13.24 5.96
CA THR A 79 2.58 13.67 4.62
C THR A 79 1.05 13.80 4.52
N ASP A 80 0.59 14.66 3.62
CA ASP A 80 -0.81 14.81 3.23
C ASP A 80 -1.18 13.95 2.00
N ALA A 81 -0.29 13.06 1.56
CA ALA A 81 -0.59 12.14 0.46
C ALA A 81 -1.74 11.19 0.84
N ILE A 82 -2.64 10.93 -0.12
CA ILE A 82 -3.83 10.10 0.08
C ILE A 82 -3.41 8.67 0.39
N ILE A 83 -3.93 8.13 1.49
CA ILE A 83 -3.75 6.73 1.86
C ILE A 83 -4.75 5.87 1.07
N ASN A 84 -4.22 4.98 0.24
CA ASN A 84 -4.99 4.00 -0.52
C ASN A 84 -4.68 2.58 -0.01
N ILE A 85 -5.62 1.97 0.72
CA ILE A 85 -5.44 0.62 1.28
C ILE A 85 -5.93 -0.42 0.27
N THR A 86 -5.14 -1.48 0.10
CA THR A 86 -5.54 -2.62 -0.73
C THR A 86 -6.79 -3.31 -0.20
N THR A 87 -7.71 -3.67 -1.10
CA THR A 87 -8.75 -4.70 -0.84
C THR A 87 -8.49 -5.95 -1.68
N GLY A 88 -7.33 -6.03 -2.34
CA GLY A 88 -6.88 -7.19 -3.09
C GLY A 88 -6.07 -8.17 -2.23
N GLY A 89 -5.22 -7.64 -1.34
CA GLY A 89 -4.31 -8.44 -0.51
C GLY A 89 -3.38 -9.36 -1.32
N GLY A 90 -2.99 -10.48 -0.71
CA GLY A 90 -2.31 -11.60 -1.35
C GLY A 90 -3.29 -12.66 -1.89
N GLN A 91 -2.82 -13.53 -2.80
CA GLN A 91 -3.67 -14.44 -3.57
C GLN A 91 -4.54 -15.41 -2.76
N HIS A 92 -4.07 -15.82 -1.58
CA HIS A 92 -4.73 -16.83 -0.77
C HIS A 92 -5.62 -16.25 0.33
N MET A 93 -5.78 -14.93 0.38
CA MET A 93 -6.63 -14.27 1.35
C MET A 93 -8.10 -14.34 0.93
N THR A 94 -8.96 -14.64 1.88
CA THR A 94 -10.41 -14.53 1.77
C THR A 94 -10.85 -13.06 1.61
N VAL A 95 -12.09 -12.84 1.18
CA VAL A 95 -12.66 -11.49 1.06
C VAL A 95 -12.72 -10.79 2.43
N ASP A 96 -13.07 -11.52 3.50
CA ASP A 96 -13.15 -10.95 4.85
C ASP A 96 -11.78 -10.48 5.35
N GLU A 97 -10.74 -11.29 5.16
CA GLU A 97 -9.36 -10.91 5.48
C GLU A 97 -8.92 -9.67 4.69
N ARG A 98 -9.24 -9.63 3.39
CA ARG A 98 -8.91 -8.50 2.51
C ARG A 98 -9.63 -7.21 2.89
N LEU A 99 -10.80 -7.29 3.52
CA LEU A 99 -11.60 -6.13 3.93
C LEU A 99 -11.36 -5.71 5.39
N ALA A 100 -10.74 -6.54 6.22
CA ALA A 100 -10.56 -6.28 7.65
C ALA A 100 -9.90 -4.92 7.92
N THR A 101 -8.76 -4.63 7.26
CA THR A 101 -8.04 -3.37 7.44
C THR A 101 -8.84 -2.15 6.95
N PRO A 102 -9.32 -2.08 5.69
CA PRO A 102 -10.04 -0.89 5.23
C PRO A 102 -11.36 -0.64 5.99
N LEU A 103 -12.05 -1.68 6.45
CA LEU A 103 -13.25 -1.53 7.30
C LEU A 103 -12.93 -0.93 8.67
N GLN A 104 -11.80 -1.30 9.27
CA GLN A 104 -11.36 -0.76 10.56
C GLN A 104 -10.78 0.65 10.46
N MET A 105 -9.94 0.90 9.45
CA MET A 105 -9.14 2.13 9.34
C MET A 105 -9.85 3.25 8.57
N GLN A 106 -10.89 2.92 7.79
CA GLN A 106 -11.69 3.87 7.00
C GLN A 106 -10.82 4.89 6.22
N PRO A 107 -9.92 4.41 5.34
CA PRO A 107 -9.05 5.31 4.58
C PRO A 107 -9.86 6.14 3.57
N GLU A 108 -9.25 7.22 3.09
CA GLU A 108 -9.83 8.08 2.04
C GLU A 108 -10.07 7.31 0.72
N MET A 109 -9.23 6.30 0.45
CA MET A 109 -9.28 5.51 -0.76
C MET A 109 -8.98 4.04 -0.48
N CYS A 110 -9.60 3.16 -1.27
CA CYS A 110 -9.23 1.75 -1.35
C CYS A 110 -9.10 1.33 -2.82
N SER A 111 -8.24 0.36 -3.10
CA SER A 111 -8.25 -0.31 -4.41
C SER A 111 -9.45 -1.23 -4.52
N LEU A 112 -10.02 -1.41 -5.71
CA LEU A 112 -11.08 -2.38 -5.96
C LEU A 112 -10.77 -3.18 -7.23
N ASN A 113 -10.53 -4.48 -7.08
CA ASN A 113 -10.43 -5.38 -8.23
C ASN A 113 -11.82 -5.58 -8.84
N MET A 114 -11.99 -5.27 -10.13
CA MET A 114 -13.29 -5.15 -10.79
C MET A 114 -13.83 -6.45 -11.43
N GLY A 115 -13.16 -7.58 -11.21
CA GLY A 115 -13.59 -8.85 -11.76
C GLY A 115 -12.76 -10.02 -11.24
N SER A 116 -13.36 -11.20 -11.24
CA SER A 116 -12.67 -12.46 -10.99
C SER A 116 -11.80 -12.81 -12.18
N MET A 117 -10.57 -13.28 -11.92
CA MET A 117 -9.63 -13.68 -12.95
C MET A 117 -8.63 -14.69 -12.40
N ASN A 118 -8.04 -15.49 -13.30
CA ASN A 118 -6.79 -16.18 -12.99
C ASN A 118 -5.67 -15.13 -12.88
N PHE A 119 -4.71 -15.37 -11.99
CA PHE A 119 -3.57 -14.49 -11.79
C PHE A 119 -2.30 -15.33 -11.69
N GLY A 120 -1.49 -15.36 -12.76
CA GLY A 120 -0.32 -16.25 -12.87
C GLY A 120 0.87 -15.73 -12.07
N LEU A 121 1.07 -16.28 -10.87
CA LEU A 121 2.20 -16.01 -9.99
C LEU A 121 3.23 -17.13 -9.99
#